data_AF-A0AAW4MDP3-F1
#
_entry.id   AF-A0AAW4MDP3-F1
#
_cell.length_a   1.000
_cell.length_b   1.000
_cell.length_c   1.000
_cell.angle_alpha   90.00
_cell.angle_beta   90.00
_cell.angle_gamma   90.00
#
_symmetry.space_group_name_H-M   'P 1'
#
loop_
_entity.id
_entity.type
_entity.pdbx_description
1 polymer ?
#
loop_
_entity_poly.entity_id
_entity_poly.type
_entity_poly.pdbx_seq_one_letter_code
_entity_poly.pdbx_strand_id
1 'polypeptide(L)' 'RLLMNYIQFCYHLFPTKIFKEDREEYILSLRQCQDEETNQPFLSFMAGQLKKSLSLEIERFKASQKKGFCFMF' A
#
# COMPACT_ATOMS: atom_id res chain seq x y z
N ARG A 1 6.42 7.08 8.86
CA ARG A 1 5.42 6.04 8.49
C ARG A 1 4.06 6.25 9.17
N LEU A 2 3.96 6.39 10.50
CA LEU A 2 2.67 6.55 11.19
C LEU A 2 1.85 7.76 10.69
N LEU A 3 2.49 8.93 10.52
CA LEU A 3 1.83 10.13 9.99
C LEU A 3 1.25 9.92 8.57
N MET A 4 2.00 9.24 7.70
CA MET A 4 1.52 8.88 6.36
C MET A 4 0.29 7.99 6.42
N ASN A 5 0.29 6.98 7.29
CA ASN A 5 -0.87 6.10 7.48
C ASN A 5 -2.08 6.87 8.01
N TYR A 6 -1.86 7.82 8.93
CA TYR A 6 -2.92 8.67 9.46
C TYR A 6 -3.53 9.56 8.37
N ILE A 7 -2.71 10.20 7.54
CA ILE A 7 -3.18 11.00 6.40
C ILE A 7 -3.97 10.12 5.43
N GLN A 8 -3.42 8.96 5.06
CA GLN A 8 -4.12 8.01 4.18
C GLN A 8 -5.49 7.61 4.75
N PHE A 9 -5.56 7.32 6.05
CA PHE A 9 -6.80 7.01 6.74
C PHE A 9 -7.81 8.17 6.67
N CYS A 10 -7.38 9.41 6.90
CA CYS A 10 -8.23 10.60 6.77
C CYS A 10 -8.81 10.80 5.37
N TYR A 11 -8.10 10.32 4.33
CA TYR A 11 -8.55 10.36 2.94
C TYR A 11 -9.23 9.06 2.47
N HIS A 12 -9.63 8.18 3.40
CA HIS A 12 -10.23 6.87 3.10
C HIS A 12 -9.37 5.96 2.21
N LEU A 13 -8.06 6.20 2.18
CA LEU A 13 -7.10 5.34 1.50
C LEU A 13 -6.70 4.19 2.42
N PHE A 14 -6.47 3.02 1.82
CA PHE A 14 -5.97 1.88 2.57
C PHE A 14 -4.59 2.19 3.15
N PRO A 15 -4.34 1.87 4.44
CA PRO A 15 -3.01 2.02 5.03
C PRO A 15 -2.01 1.26 4.17
N THR A 16 -0.98 1.95 3.67
CA THR A 16 0.00 1.30 2.80
C THR A 16 0.86 0.35 3.64
N LYS A 17 0.59 -0.96 3.51
CA LYS A 17 1.36 -1.98 4.19
C LYS A 17 2.63 -2.26 3.39
N ILE A 18 3.73 -1.64 3.80
CA ILE A 18 5.04 -1.93 3.23
C ILE A 18 5.49 -3.28 3.80
N PHE A 19 5.58 -4.26 2.91
CA PHE A 19 6.10 -5.59 3.21
C PHE A 19 7.59 -5.53 3.54
N LYS A 20 8.12 -6.49 4.32
CA LYS A 20 9.54 -6.47 4.71
C LYS A 20 10.45 -6.67 3.51
N GLU A 21 9.95 -7.38 2.52
CA GLU A 21 10.56 -7.72 1.25
C GLU A 21 10.79 -6.48 0.39
N ASP A 22 9.88 -5.50 0.44
CA ASP A 22 9.95 -4.25 -0.33
C ASP A 22 10.67 -3.11 0.43
N ARG A 23 11.38 -3.44 1.53
CA ARG A 23 12.07 -2.46 2.38
C ARG A 23 13.23 -1.78 1.64
N GLU A 24 13.95 -2.51 0.80
CA GLU A 24 15.07 -1.97 0.04
C GLU A 24 14.58 -0.95 -1.00
N GLU A 25 13.50 -1.24 -1.73
CA GLU A 25 12.87 -0.31 -2.67
C GLU A 25 12.34 0.96 -1.96
N TYR A 26 11.82 0.81 -0.74
CA TYR A 26 11.41 1.94 0.09
C TYR A 26 12.59 2.85 0.45
N ILE A 27 13.74 2.28 0.82
CA ILE A 27 14.94 3.07 1.13
C ILE A 27 15.53 3.70 -0.13
N LEU A 28 15.53 2.96 -1.24
CA LEU A 28 16.03 3.44 -2.53
C LEU A 28 15.22 4.65 -3.03
N SER A 29 13.89 4.57 -3.00
CA SER A 29 13.02 5.68 -3.42
C SER A 29 13.20 6.92 -2.54
N LEU A 30 13.47 6.76 -1.23
CA LEU A 30 13.81 7.89 -0.36
C LEU A 30 15.16 8.52 -0.69
N ARG A 31 16.18 7.72 -1.05
CA ARG A 31 17.49 8.24 -1.48
C ARG A 31 17.37 9.01 -2.80
N GLN A 32 16.65 8.45 -3.77
CA GLN A 32 16.39 9.11 -5.04
C GLN A 32 15.66 10.45 -4.86
N CYS A 33 14.73 10.54 -3.91
CA CYS A 33 14.09 11.82 -3.58
C CYS A 33 15.03 12.87 -2.99
N GLN A 34 16.09 12.44 -2.29
CA GLN A 34 17.12 13.35 -1.77
C GLN A 34 18.06 13.80 -2.89
N ASP A 35 18.44 12.88 -3.78
CA ASP A 35 19.38 13.16 -4.87
C ASP A 35 18.76 14.03 -5.98
N GLU A 36 17.49 13.81 -6.31
CA GLU A 36 16.79 14.52 -7.39
C GLU A 36 16.05 15.78 -6.90
N GLU A 37 16.05 16.08 -5.59
CA GLU A 37 15.23 17.11 -4.92
C GLU A 37 13.72 17.01 -5.24
N THR A 38 13.25 15.87 -5.76
CA THR A 38 11.85 15.65 -6.11
C THR A 38 11.25 14.50 -5.30
N ASN A 39 10.01 14.67 -4.83
CA ASN A 39 9.32 13.61 -4.09
C ASN A 39 8.68 12.54 -5.01
N GLN A 40 8.89 12.65 -6.32
CA GLN A 40 8.19 11.85 -7.31
C GLN A 40 8.55 10.35 -7.27
N PRO A 41 9.82 9.95 -7.08
CA PRO A 41 10.19 8.53 -6.93
C PRO A 41 9.46 7.84 -5.76
N PHE A 42 9.39 8.52 -4.61
CA PHE A 42 8.70 8.01 -3.43
C PHE A 42 7.18 7.93 -3.62
N LEU A 43 6.56 8.95 -4.23
CA LEU A 43 5.13 8.93 -4.52
C LEU A 43 4.75 7.80 -5.49
N SER A 44 5.57 7.58 -6.53
CA SER A 44 5.39 6.50 -7.49
C SER A 44 5.47 5.13 -6.81
N PHE A 45 6.45 4.93 -5.94
CA PHE A 45 6.58 3.71 -5.14
C PHE A 45 5.34 3.46 -4.27
N MET A 46 4.89 4.48 -3.53
CA MET A 46 3.71 4.37 -2.65
C MET A 46 2.44 4.06 -3.45
N ALA A 47 2.26 4.64 -4.63
CA ALA A 47 1.14 4.33 -5.52
C ALA A 47 1.19 2.88 -6.01
N GLY A 48 2.38 2.36 -6.35
CA GLY A 48 2.59 0.96 -6.70
C GLY A 48 2.24 -0.01 -5.56
N GLN A 49 2.64 0.32 -4.34
CA GLN A 49 2.34 -0.47 -3.13
C GLN A 49 0.83 -0.48 -2.81
N LEU A 50 0.16 0.66 -2.99
CA LEU A 50 -1.29 0.76 -2.84
C LEU A 50 -2.02 -0.10 -3.88
N LYS A 51 -1.58 -0.05 -5.15
CA LYS A 51 -2.13 -0.88 -6.23
C LYS A 51 -1.99 -2.38 -5.92
N LYS A 52 -0.80 -2.83 -5.48
CA LYS A 52 -0.57 -4.22 -5.06
C LYS A 52 -1.52 -4.64 -3.93
N SER A 53 -1.66 -3.79 -2.90
CA SER A 53 -2.54 -4.05 -1.76
C SER A 53 -4.00 -4.17 -2.18
N LEU A 54 -4.48 -3.27 -3.05
CA LEU A 54 -5.84 -3.30 -3.58
C LEU A 54 -6.11 -4.56 -4.41
N SER A 55 -5.19 -4.95 -5.29
CA SER A 55 -5.31 -6.18 -6.08
C SER A 55 -5.44 -7.42 -5.18
N LEU A 56 -4.64 -7.49 -4.11
CA LEU A 56 -4.67 -8.60 -3.16
C LEU A 56 -5.99 -8.64 -2.36
N GLU A 57 -6.53 -7.49 -1.98
CA GLU A 57 -7.82 -7.40 -1.28
C GLU A 57 -8.98 -7.83 -2.20
N ILE A 58 -8.94 -7.44 -3.48
CA ILE A 58 -9.92 -7.87 -4.50
C ILE A 58 -9.86 -9.39 -4.69
N GLU A 59 -8.66 -9.97 -4.78
CA GLU A 59 -8.48 -11.42 -4.89
C GLU A 59 -9.01 -12.16 -3.67
N ARG A 60 -8.71 -11.67 -2.45
CA ARG A 60 -9.26 -12.19 -1.20
C ARG A 60 -10.78 -12.12 -1.17
N PHE A 61 -11.36 -10.99 -1.59
CA PHE A 61 -12.80 -10.83 -1.65
C PHE A 61 -13.43 -11.83 -2.63
N LYS A 62 -12.87 -11.99 -3.84
CA LYS A 62 -13.33 -13.00 -4.82
C LYS A 62 -13.21 -14.43 -4.29
N ALA A 63 -12.12 -14.75 -3.59
CA ALA A 63 -11.91 -16.06 -2.97
C ALA A 63 -12.89 -16.30 -1.81
N SER A 64 -13.19 -15.27 -1.02
CA SER A 64 -14.19 -15.30 0.05
C SER A 64 -15.60 -15.47 -0.49
N GLN A 65 -15.96 -14.81 -1.59
CA GLN A 65 -17.28 -14.94 -2.22
C GLN A 65 -17.51 -16.37 -2.75
N LYS A 66 -16.45 -17.05 -3.23
CA LYS A 66 -16.51 -18.46 -3.64
C LYS A 66 -16.63 -19.46 -2.48
N LYS A 67 -16.24 -19.10 -1.25
CA LYS A 67 -16.26 -20.00 -0.08
C LYS A 67 -17.59 -20.07 0.67
N GLY A 68 -18.63 -19.42 0.14
CA GLY A 68 -19.95 -19.40 0.76
C GLY A 68 -20.05 -18.32 1.82
N PHE A 69 -21.00 -17.42 1.61
CA PHE A 69 -21.58 -16.61 2.67
C PHE A 69 -22.08 -17.54 3.79
N CYS A 70 -21.25 -17.80 4.80
CA CYS A 70 -21.74 -18.16 6.13
C CYS A 70 -21.51 -16.94 7.02
N PHE A 71 -22.38 -15.95 6.86
CA PHE A 71 -22.66 -15.01 7.94
C PHE A 71 -23.46 -15.79 8.98
N MET A 72 -22.79 -16.40 9.95
CA MET A 72 -23.41 -16.64 11.25
C MET A 72 -23.16 -15.37 12.06
N PHE A 73 -24.27 -14.69 12.36
CA PHE A 73 -24.36 -13.60 13.34
C PHE A 73 -23.74 -13.98 14.68
#